data_AF-A0A4Y2IC00-F1
#
_entry.id   AF-A0A4Y2IC00-F1
#
_cell.length_a   1.000
_cell.length_b   1.000
_cell.length_c   1.000
_cell.angle_alpha   90.00
_cell.angle_beta   90.00
_cell.angle_gamma   90.00
#
_symmetry.space_group_name_H-M   'P 1'
#
loop_
_entity.id
_entity.type
_entity.pdbx_description
1 polymer ?
#
loop_
_entity_poly.entity_id
_entity_poly.type
_entity_poly.pdbx_seq_one_letter_code
_entity_poly.pdbx_strand_id
1 'polypeptide(L)'
;MVCLDTKTRWNSFLAVLERFLKIKSTISKALIVIKEKQILANVEVETLSAIVAGLKPVKIYLEKLFSRSATLVTAEGLFVFIIGELDQQNSEFPKNMKCSLVYRISERRNVSLVGLMQYLNFGRKYDTAAVIVDLSRLPNKNSLIQQDKIIMTKAFCEEDESLSNFSLSEEESTETLEEKSLRKKRPI
;
A
#
# COMPACT_ATOMS: atom_id res chain seq x y z
N MET A 1 10.45 11.59 -14.85
CA MET A 1 9.28 11.49 -15.74
C MET A 1 8.54 10.20 -15.42
N VAL A 2 7.43 10.25 -14.67
CA VAL A 2 6.70 9.06 -14.18
C VAL A 2 5.20 9.25 -14.42
N CYS A 3 4.68 8.40 -15.32
CA CYS A 3 3.31 8.11 -15.74
C CYS A 3 2.46 9.19 -16.48
N LEU A 4 2.29 8.91 -17.77
CA LEU A 4 1.54 9.60 -18.83
C LEU A 4 0.12 9.02 -19.05
N ASP A 5 -0.44 8.26 -18.10
CA ASP A 5 -1.86 7.91 -18.16
C ASP A 5 -2.65 8.90 -17.30
N THR A 6 -3.17 9.91 -17.99
CA THR A 6 -3.99 10.96 -17.38
C THR A 6 -5.22 10.34 -16.72
N LYS A 7 -5.66 10.95 -15.60
CA LYS A 7 -6.96 10.71 -14.95
C LYS A 7 -8.10 10.59 -15.97
N THR A 8 -8.00 11.27 -17.10
CA THR A 8 -8.99 11.31 -18.18
C THR A 8 -9.08 10.00 -18.96
N ARG A 9 -7.97 9.32 -19.29
CA ARG A 9 -7.98 8.21 -20.25
C ARG A 9 -8.62 6.93 -19.69
N TRP A 10 -8.21 6.47 -18.51
CA TRP A 10 -8.78 5.27 -17.89
C TRP A 10 -10.20 5.49 -17.37
N ASN A 11 -10.51 6.70 -16.88
CA ASN A 11 -11.89 7.04 -16.52
C ASN A 11 -12.81 7.05 -17.73
N SER A 12 -12.32 7.50 -18.89
CA SER A 12 -13.09 7.41 -20.14
C SER A 12 -13.30 5.96 -20.56
N PHE A 13 -12.30 5.10 -20.44
CA PHE A 13 -12.43 3.67 -20.75
C PHE A 13 -13.48 2.98 -19.86
N LEU A 14 -13.40 3.17 -18.54
CA LEU A 14 -14.39 2.62 -17.61
C LEU A 14 -15.80 3.14 -17.92
N ALA A 15 -15.95 4.44 -18.18
CA ALA A 15 -17.23 5.04 -18.53
C ALA A 15 -17.80 4.49 -19.84
N VAL A 16 -16.95 4.24 -20.84
CA VAL A 16 -17.35 3.61 -22.11
C VAL A 16 -17.84 2.19 -21.87
N LEU A 17 -17.13 1.39 -21.07
CA LEU A 17 -17.53 0.02 -20.75
C LEU A 17 -18.85 -0.02 -19.96
N GLU A 18 -18.99 0.81 -18.94
CA GLU A 18 -20.23 0.92 -18.16
C GLU A 18 -21.41 1.32 -19.06
N ARG A 19 -21.21 2.29 -19.95
CA ARG A 19 -22.23 2.73 -20.90
C ARG A 19 -22.58 1.61 -21.87
N PHE A 20 -21.58 0.91 -22.41
CA PHE A 20 -21.79 -0.23 -23.31
C PHE A 20 -22.64 -1.31 -22.63
N LEU A 21 -22.27 -1.72 -21.41
CA LEU A 21 -23.02 -2.74 -20.66
C LEU A 21 -24.45 -2.31 -20.36
N LYS A 22 -24.72 -1.01 -20.21
CA LYS A 22 -26.07 -0.45 -20.02
C LYS A 22 -26.92 -0.51 -21.30
N ILE A 23 -26.32 -0.27 -22.46
CA ILE A 23 -27.05 -0.22 -23.75
C ILE A 23 -27.06 -1.56 -24.51
N LYS A 24 -26.26 -2.55 -24.08
CA LYS A 24 -26.06 -3.82 -24.79
C LYS A 24 -27.38 -4.51 -25.16
N SER A 25 -28.35 -4.55 -24.25
CA SER A 25 -29.65 -5.21 -24.50
C SER A 25 -30.46 -4.52 -25.58
N THR A 26 -30.36 -3.19 -25.66
CA THR A 26 -31.03 -2.40 -26.70
C THR A 26 -30.38 -2.64 -28.05
N ILE A 27 -29.04 -2.68 -28.09
CA ILE A 27 -28.28 -3.02 -29.29
C ILE A 27 -28.64 -4.45 -29.76
N SER A 28 -28.62 -5.43 -28.86
CA SER A 28 -29.00 -6.82 -29.19
C SER A 28 -30.42 -6.92 -29.76
N LYS A 29 -31.40 -6.20 -29.19
CA LYS A 29 -32.76 -6.16 -29.73
C LYS A 29 -32.82 -5.54 -31.12
N ALA A 30 -32.09 -4.45 -31.35
CA ALA A 30 -32.04 -3.80 -32.66
C ALA A 30 -31.41 -4.70 -33.73
N LEU A 31 -30.34 -5.43 -33.39
CA LEU A 31 -29.69 -6.40 -34.29
C LEU A 31 -30.65 -7.51 -34.73
N ILE A 32 -31.45 -8.02 -33.79
CA ILE A 32 -32.47 -9.04 -34.10
C ILE A 32 -33.48 -8.51 -35.13
N VAL A 33 -33.92 -7.25 -35.01
CA VAL A 33 -34.87 -6.62 -35.94
C VAL A 33 -34.29 -6.53 -37.36
N ILE A 34 -33.02 -6.14 -37.49
CA ILE A 34 -32.35 -6.05 -38.80
C ILE A 34 -31.80 -7.40 -39.30
N LYS A 35 -32.08 -8.50 -38.58
CA LYS A 35 -31.60 -9.86 -38.87
C LYS A 35 -30.07 -10.00 -38.89
N GLU A 36 -29.39 -9.15 -38.14
CA GLU A 36 -27.94 -9.22 -37.97
C GLU A 36 -27.55 -10.08 -36.77
N LYS A 37 -26.33 -10.62 -36.82
CA LYS A 37 -25.79 -11.46 -35.76
C LYS A 37 -25.50 -10.64 -34.49
N GLN A 38 -25.60 -11.29 -33.34
CA GLN A 38 -25.20 -10.72 -32.05
C GLN A 38 -23.71 -10.34 -32.08
N ILE A 39 -23.39 -9.12 -31.60
CA ILE A 39 -22.01 -8.56 -31.63
C ILE A 39 -21.07 -9.31 -30.68
N LEU A 40 -21.53 -9.65 -29.47
CA LEU A 40 -20.74 -10.33 -28.45
C LEU A 40 -21.46 -11.57 -27.93
N ALA A 41 -20.69 -12.63 -27.72
CA ALA A 41 -21.12 -13.80 -26.98
C ALA A 41 -21.32 -13.50 -25.49
N ASN A 42 -22.09 -14.34 -24.79
CA ASN A 42 -22.36 -14.16 -23.36
C ASN A 42 -21.08 -14.15 -22.52
N VAL A 43 -20.11 -15.01 -22.85
CA VAL A 43 -18.81 -15.07 -22.18
C VAL A 43 -18.01 -13.77 -22.29
N GLU A 44 -18.08 -13.10 -23.44
CA GLU A 44 -17.39 -11.81 -23.65
C GLU A 44 -18.04 -10.70 -22.83
N VAL A 45 -19.38 -10.73 -22.72
CA VAL A 45 -20.14 -9.79 -21.91
C VAL A 45 -19.89 -10.00 -20.40
N GLU A 46 -19.74 -11.24 -19.96
CA GLU A 46 -19.34 -11.58 -18.59
C GLU A 46 -17.92 -11.10 -18.29
N THR A 47 -16.99 -11.30 -19.25
CA THR A 47 -15.61 -10.81 -19.15
C THR A 47 -15.57 -9.29 -19.02
N LEU A 48 -16.34 -8.56 -19.85
CA LEU A 48 -16.45 -7.10 -19.74
C LEU A 48 -17.03 -6.66 -18.39
N SER A 49 -17.99 -7.42 -17.86
CA SER A 49 -18.59 -7.14 -16.55
C SER A 49 -17.58 -7.34 -15.42
N ALA A 50 -16.75 -8.38 -15.50
CA ALA A 50 -15.65 -8.63 -14.57
C ALA A 50 -14.58 -7.53 -14.63
N ILE A 51 -14.25 -7.05 -15.83
CA ILE A 51 -13.32 -5.91 -16.01
C ILE A 51 -13.87 -4.65 -15.34
N VAL A 52 -15.14 -4.31 -15.60
CA VAL A 52 -15.78 -3.14 -14.98
C VAL A 52 -15.81 -3.27 -13.45
N ALA A 53 -16.13 -4.45 -12.92
CA ALA A 53 -16.14 -4.71 -11.49
C ALA A 53 -14.75 -4.50 -10.86
N GLY A 54 -13.68 -5.00 -11.49
CA GLY A 54 -12.31 -4.82 -11.01
C GLY A 54 -11.79 -3.38 -11.11
N LEU A 55 -12.21 -2.63 -12.14
CA LEU A 55 -11.77 -1.24 -12.35
C LEU A 55 -12.47 -0.20 -11.47
N LYS A 56 -13.69 -0.49 -10.98
CA LYS A 56 -14.44 0.41 -10.09
C LYS A 56 -13.68 0.79 -8.80
N PRO A 57 -13.19 -0.15 -7.98
CA PRO A 57 -12.46 0.21 -6.77
C PRO A 57 -11.14 0.95 -7.08
N VAL A 58 -10.52 0.66 -8.23
CA VAL A 58 -9.32 1.36 -8.71
C VAL A 58 -9.62 2.84 -8.98
N LYS A 59 -10.76 3.16 -9.61
CA LYS A 59 -11.18 4.54 -9.82
C LYS A 59 -11.33 5.29 -8.50
N ILE A 60 -12.03 4.70 -7.53
CA ILE A 60 -12.24 5.31 -6.20
C ILE A 60 -10.90 5.55 -5.50
N TYR A 61 -10.01 4.54 -5.52
CA TYR A 61 -8.65 4.63 -5.00
C TYR A 61 -7.91 5.83 -5.60
N LEU A 62 -7.88 5.96 -6.93
CA LEU A 62 -7.17 7.04 -7.61
C LEU A 62 -7.79 8.42 -7.32
N GLU A 63 -9.11 8.54 -7.34
CA GLU A 63 -9.79 9.81 -7.03
C GLU A 63 -9.46 10.33 -5.63
N LYS A 64 -9.35 9.42 -4.65
CA LYS A 64 -8.95 9.77 -3.28
C LYS A 64 -7.46 10.04 -3.17
N LEU A 65 -6.61 9.26 -3.83
CA LEU A 65 -5.16 9.44 -3.80
C LEU A 65 -4.72 10.76 -4.43
N PHE A 66 -5.38 11.20 -5.50
CA PHE A 66 -5.08 12.46 -6.17
C PHE A 66 -5.82 13.67 -5.55
N SER A 67 -6.41 13.50 -4.36
CA SER A 67 -7.00 14.62 -3.61
C SER A 67 -5.92 15.45 -2.91
N ARG A 68 -6.16 16.75 -2.71
CA ARG A 68 -5.21 17.64 -2.01
C ARG A 68 -4.95 17.23 -0.56
N SER A 69 -5.87 16.47 0.04
CA SER A 69 -5.79 15.97 1.41
C SER A 69 -5.11 14.60 1.52
N ALA A 70 -4.64 14.02 0.41
CA ALA A 70 -4.05 12.68 0.44
C ALA A 70 -2.69 12.70 1.14
N THR A 71 -2.61 11.97 2.25
CA THR A 71 -1.35 11.71 2.99
C THR A 71 -0.85 10.30 2.72
N LEU A 72 0.40 9.99 3.09
CA LEU A 72 0.92 8.63 3.02
C LEU A 72 0.07 7.63 3.82
N VAL A 73 -0.45 8.04 4.97
CA VAL A 73 -1.37 7.22 5.79
C VAL A 73 -2.70 7.00 5.07
N THR A 74 -3.21 8.01 4.35
CA THR A 74 -4.41 7.86 3.52
C THR A 74 -4.17 6.86 2.39
N ALA A 75 -3.02 6.94 1.72
CA ALA A 75 -2.66 6.00 0.65
C ALA A 75 -2.60 4.55 1.15
N GLU A 76 -2.06 4.31 2.34
CA GLU A 76 -2.04 2.99 2.97
C GLU A 76 -3.45 2.46 3.25
N GLY A 77 -4.33 3.28 3.82
CA GLY A 77 -5.74 2.91 4.01
C GLY A 77 -6.45 2.61 2.69
N LEU A 78 -6.12 3.36 1.63
CA LEU A 78 -6.67 3.12 0.28
C LEU A 78 -6.14 1.83 -0.34
N PHE A 79 -4.90 1.41 -0.07
CA PHE A 79 -4.38 0.09 -0.49
C PHE A 79 -5.14 -1.05 0.18
N VAL A 80 -5.44 -0.92 1.47
CA VAL A 80 -6.27 -1.90 2.20
C VAL A 80 -7.66 -1.97 1.58
N PHE A 81 -8.28 -0.81 1.31
CA PHE A 81 -9.58 -0.72 0.66
C PHE A 81 -9.61 -1.42 -0.71
N ILE A 82 -8.70 -1.06 -1.63
CA ILE A 82 -8.71 -1.62 -2.99
C ILE A 82 -8.43 -3.13 -2.98
N ILE A 83 -7.53 -3.61 -2.12
CA ILE A 83 -7.25 -5.04 -2.01
C ILE A 83 -8.49 -5.78 -1.47
N GLY A 84 -9.16 -5.24 -0.44
CA GLY A 84 -10.38 -5.82 0.11
C GLY A 84 -11.53 -5.87 -0.90
N GLU A 85 -11.74 -4.79 -1.66
CA GLU A 85 -12.77 -4.74 -2.71
C GLU A 85 -12.51 -5.73 -3.85
N LEU A 86 -11.24 -5.93 -4.22
CA LEU A 86 -10.87 -6.93 -5.23
C LEU A 86 -10.98 -8.36 -4.71
N ASP A 87 -10.77 -8.58 -3.41
CA ASP A 87 -10.84 -9.91 -2.78
C ASP A 87 -12.29 -10.43 -2.68
N GLN A 88 -13.26 -9.52 -2.56
CA GLN A 88 -14.69 -9.86 -2.58
C GLN A 88 -15.17 -10.33 -3.97
N GLN A 89 -14.39 -10.11 -5.03
CA GLN A 89 -14.77 -10.44 -6.39
C GLN A 89 -14.26 -11.83 -6.81
N ASN A 90 -15.19 -12.70 -7.23
CA ASN A 90 -14.87 -14.10 -7.53
C ASN A 90 -14.28 -14.35 -8.93
N SER A 91 -14.42 -13.40 -9.85
CA SER A 91 -13.93 -13.52 -11.23
C SER A 91 -12.39 -13.54 -11.30
N GLU A 92 -11.86 -14.14 -12.36
CA GLU A 92 -10.41 -14.27 -12.56
C GLU A 92 -9.71 -12.91 -12.70
N PHE A 93 -10.31 -11.95 -13.42
CA PHE A 93 -9.69 -10.65 -13.68
C PHE A 93 -9.35 -9.87 -12.38
N PRO A 94 -10.29 -9.62 -11.44
CA PRO A 94 -10.00 -8.98 -10.16
C PRO A 94 -8.95 -9.70 -9.32
N LYS A 95 -8.93 -11.05 -9.34
CA LYS A 95 -7.91 -11.84 -8.63
C LYS A 95 -6.51 -11.59 -9.19
N ASN A 96 -6.36 -11.65 -10.51
CA ASN A 96 -5.09 -11.37 -11.18
C ASN A 96 -4.65 -9.92 -10.96
N MET A 97 -5.61 -8.99 -10.96
CA MET A 97 -5.36 -7.58 -10.68
C MET A 97 -4.89 -7.36 -9.24
N LYS A 98 -5.53 -8.01 -8.25
CA LYS A 98 -5.12 -8.00 -6.84
C LYS A 98 -3.68 -8.45 -6.69
N CYS A 99 -3.34 -9.63 -7.23
CA CYS A 99 -1.98 -10.17 -7.14
C CYS A 99 -0.95 -9.21 -7.74
N SER A 100 -1.26 -8.65 -8.91
CA SER A 100 -0.38 -7.68 -9.58
C SER A 100 -0.20 -6.39 -8.77
N LEU A 101 -1.27 -5.88 -8.16
CA LEU A 101 -1.25 -4.71 -7.30
C LEU A 101 -0.42 -4.97 -6.04
N VAL A 102 -0.69 -6.06 -5.32
CA VAL A 102 0.05 -6.45 -4.11
C VAL A 102 1.54 -6.57 -4.42
N TYR A 103 1.90 -7.25 -5.51
CA TYR A 103 3.28 -7.36 -5.97
C TYR A 103 3.92 -5.98 -6.20
N ARG A 104 3.28 -5.12 -6.99
CA ARG A 104 3.80 -3.77 -7.30
C ARG A 104 3.91 -2.87 -6.08
N ILE A 105 2.99 -2.98 -5.13
CA ILE A 105 3.05 -2.21 -3.88
C ILE A 105 4.22 -2.74 -3.04
N SER A 106 4.36 -4.06 -2.89
CA SER A 106 5.45 -4.66 -2.12
C SER A 106 6.84 -4.28 -2.66
N GLU A 107 6.98 -4.18 -3.98
CA GLU A 107 8.23 -3.78 -4.66
C GLU A 107 8.64 -2.33 -4.35
N ARG A 108 7.66 -1.42 -4.22
CA ARG A 108 7.91 0.04 -4.16
C ARG A 108 7.70 0.66 -2.77
N ARG A 109 7.02 -0.05 -1.88
CA ARG A 109 6.64 0.47 -0.57
C ARG A 109 7.84 0.53 0.36
N ASN A 110 8.17 1.74 0.83
CA ASN A 110 9.11 1.90 1.93
C ASN A 110 8.37 1.66 3.27
N VAL A 111 8.43 0.42 3.73
CA VAL A 111 7.80 -0.07 4.97
C VAL A 111 8.20 0.78 6.19
N SER A 112 9.46 1.21 6.19
CA SER A 112 10.11 1.95 7.26
C SER A 112 9.54 3.38 7.38
N LEU A 113 9.43 4.09 6.25
CA LEU A 113 8.80 5.42 6.18
C LEU A 113 7.30 5.38 6.50
N VAL A 114 6.61 4.39 5.94
CA VAL A 114 5.17 4.19 6.18
C VAL A 114 4.90 3.94 7.67
N GLY A 115 5.66 3.05 8.30
CA GLY A 115 5.50 2.75 9.72
C GLY A 115 5.79 3.96 10.59
N LEU A 116 6.79 4.79 10.24
CA LEU A 116 7.05 6.04 10.97
C LEU A 116 5.86 6.99 10.87
N MET A 117 5.30 7.18 9.66
CA MET A 117 4.12 8.03 9.48
C MET A 117 2.91 7.51 10.24
N GLN A 118 2.68 6.19 10.26
CA GLN A 118 1.62 5.58 11.05
C GLN A 118 1.84 5.76 12.56
N TYR A 119 3.08 5.57 13.03
CA TYR A 119 3.45 5.80 14.43
C TYR A 119 3.21 7.25 14.86
N LEU A 120 3.60 8.22 14.03
CA LEU A 120 3.38 9.64 14.31
C LEU A 120 1.89 10.03 14.31
N ASN A 121 1.08 9.42 13.44
CA ASN A 121 -0.36 9.73 13.35
C ASN A 121 -1.19 9.05 14.45
N PHE A 122 -0.87 7.80 14.81
CA PHE A 122 -1.67 7.00 15.75
C PHE A 122 -1.03 6.87 17.15
N GLY A 123 0.20 7.34 17.32
CA GLY A 123 0.96 7.23 18.57
C GLY A 123 1.10 5.79 19.04
N ARG A 124 0.91 5.53 20.34
CA ARG A 124 0.99 4.17 20.92
C ARG A 124 -0.06 3.18 20.41
N LYS A 125 -1.06 3.63 19.62
CA LYS A 125 -2.10 2.75 19.04
C LYS A 125 -1.68 2.15 17.69
N TYR A 126 -0.47 2.44 17.22
CA TYR A 126 0.03 1.97 15.93
C TYR A 126 0.11 0.43 15.83
N ASP A 127 0.44 -0.25 16.92
CA ASP A 127 0.50 -1.73 16.97
C ASP A 127 -0.88 -2.38 16.72
N THR A 128 -1.97 -1.70 17.10
CA THR A 128 -3.35 -2.21 16.94
C THR A 128 -3.92 -1.95 15.54
N ALA A 129 -3.46 -0.89 14.86
CA ALA A 129 -3.93 -0.50 13.53
C ALA A 129 -3.30 -1.31 12.39
N ALA A 130 -2.24 -2.07 12.67
CA ALA A 130 -1.42 -2.76 11.67
C ALA A 130 -2.04 -4.04 11.09
N VAL A 131 -3.22 -4.46 11.52
CA VAL A 131 -3.70 -5.85 11.32
C VAL A 131 -4.38 -6.09 9.96
N ILE A 132 -4.50 -5.11 9.08
CA ILE A 132 -5.31 -5.28 7.86
C ILE A 132 -4.40 -5.33 6.63
N VAL A 133 -4.28 -6.53 6.07
CA VAL A 133 -3.57 -6.93 4.84
C VAL A 133 -2.08 -7.26 5.00
N ASP A 134 -1.65 -8.31 4.30
CA ASP A 134 -0.30 -8.90 4.17
C ASP A 134 0.84 -7.90 3.79
N LEU A 135 0.51 -6.61 3.64
CA LEU A 135 1.47 -5.50 3.61
C LEU A 135 1.98 -5.14 5.03
N SER A 136 1.45 -5.77 6.08
CA SER A 136 1.55 -5.39 7.49
C SER A 136 2.83 -5.79 8.24
N ARG A 137 3.94 -6.09 7.56
CA ARG A 137 5.22 -6.21 8.28
C ARG A 137 5.55 -4.86 8.91
N LEU A 138 5.23 -4.71 10.19
CA LEU A 138 5.56 -3.53 10.96
C LEU A 138 7.09 -3.41 11.02
N PRO A 139 7.65 -2.23 10.71
CA PRO A 139 9.08 -2.03 10.89
C PRO A 139 9.43 -2.10 12.37
N ASN A 140 10.63 -2.64 12.67
CA ASN A 140 11.11 -2.65 14.05
C ASN A 140 11.40 -1.20 14.52
N LYS A 141 11.43 -1.00 15.84
CA LYS A 141 11.66 0.32 16.46
C LYS A 141 12.97 0.97 16.03
N ASN A 142 14.03 0.19 15.83
CA ASN A 142 15.33 0.72 15.39
C ASN A 142 15.27 1.26 13.97
N SER A 143 14.55 0.57 13.08
CA SER A 143 14.30 1.02 11.70
C SER A 143 13.51 2.32 11.68
N LEU A 144 12.52 2.47 12.56
CA LEU A 144 11.78 3.74 12.70
C LEU A 144 12.69 4.90 13.13
N ILE A 145 13.52 4.68 14.15
CA ILE A 145 14.48 5.69 14.64
C ILE A 145 15.49 6.06 13.55
N GLN A 146 15.99 5.09 12.80
CA GLN A 146 16.92 5.34 11.69
C GLN A 146 16.27 6.16 10.57
N GLN A 147 15.02 5.86 10.19
CA GLN A 147 14.31 6.67 9.19
C GLN A 147 14.06 8.09 9.67
N ASP A 148 13.67 8.27 10.93
CA ASP A 148 13.48 9.59 11.52
C ASP A 148 14.77 10.42 11.45
N LYS A 149 15.91 9.84 11.85
CA LYS A 149 17.23 10.46 11.70
C LYS A 149 17.53 10.84 10.25
N ILE A 150 17.31 9.94 9.29
CA ILE A 150 17.55 10.22 7.86
C ILE A 150 16.70 11.40 7.38
N ILE A 151 15.42 11.46 7.77
CA ILE A 151 14.52 12.55 7.39
C ILE A 151 14.96 13.86 8.04
N MET A 152 15.28 13.85 9.33
CA MET A 152 15.77 15.03 10.06
C MET A 152 17.07 15.56 9.44
N THR A 153 18.04 14.69 9.15
CA THR A 153 19.29 15.09 8.48
C THR A 153 19.01 15.68 7.10
N LYS A 154 18.13 15.09 6.29
CA LYS A 154 17.79 15.66 4.97
C LYS A 154 17.06 17.00 5.07
N ALA A 155 16.15 17.13 6.03
CA ALA A 155 15.34 18.33 6.18
C ALA A 155 16.13 19.53 6.75
N PHE A 156 17.17 19.26 7.56
CA PHE A 156 17.86 20.29 8.33
C PHE A 156 19.38 20.37 8.11
N CYS A 157 19.99 19.45 7.36
CA CYS A 157 21.45 19.45 7.12
C CYS A 157 21.85 19.71 5.65
N GLU A 158 20.91 20.02 4.74
CA GLU A 158 21.27 20.48 3.38
C GLU A 158 21.84 21.92 3.35
N GLU A 159 21.89 22.63 4.49
CA GLU A 159 22.48 23.98 4.57
C GLU A 159 23.88 24.06 5.22
N ASP A 160 24.39 22.99 5.84
CA ASP A 160 25.70 23.05 6.52
C ASP A 160 26.63 21.91 6.06
N GLU A 161 27.39 22.19 4.99
CA GLU A 161 28.58 21.42 4.59
C GLU A 161 29.75 21.53 5.59
N SER A 162 29.48 22.02 6.80
CA SER A 162 30.43 22.08 7.89
C SER A 162 29.66 22.05 9.19
N LEU A 163 29.64 20.91 9.88
CA LEU A 163 30.01 20.82 11.29
C LEU A 163 29.84 19.36 11.78
N SER A 164 31.00 18.71 11.89
CA SER A 164 31.39 17.88 13.03
C SER A 164 30.56 16.64 13.39
N ASN A 165 31.13 15.49 13.02
CA ASN A 165 31.36 14.33 13.90
C ASN A 165 30.53 14.32 15.20
N PHE A 166 29.40 13.63 15.19
CA PHE A 166 28.79 13.16 16.44
C PHE A 166 28.99 11.66 16.55
N SER A 167 29.97 11.31 17.37
CA SER A 167 30.46 9.97 17.67
C SER A 167 29.36 9.04 18.15
N LEU A 168 29.31 7.83 17.58
CA LEU A 168 28.70 6.66 18.22
C LEU A 168 29.47 6.36 19.51
N SER A 169 28.78 6.31 20.65
CA SER A 169 29.18 5.48 21.78
C SER A 169 28.16 4.36 21.91
N GLU A 170 28.54 3.17 21.43
CA GLU A 170 27.91 1.92 21.83
C GLU A 170 28.29 1.67 23.30
N GLU A 171 27.33 1.80 24.22
CA GLU A 171 27.50 1.26 25.57
C GLU A 171 27.26 -0.26 25.49
N GLU A 172 28.36 -1.00 25.34
CA GLU A 172 28.44 -2.44 25.54
C GLU A 172 28.21 -2.75 27.03
N SER A 173 26.99 -3.18 27.35
CA SER A 173 26.67 -3.81 28.62
C SER A 173 27.11 -5.26 28.57
N THR A 174 28.17 -5.62 29.29
CA THR A 174 28.47 -7.02 29.63
C THR A 174 28.42 -7.22 31.14
N GLU A 175 27.50 -8.09 31.53
CA GLU A 175 27.30 -8.62 32.87
C GLU A 175 28.57 -9.30 33.39
N THR A 176 28.98 -8.99 34.62
CA THR A 176 29.93 -9.82 35.37
C THR A 176 29.19 -10.50 36.50
N LEU A 177 29.03 -11.82 36.37
CA LEU A 177 28.42 -12.71 37.35
C LEU A 177 29.41 -13.86 37.57
N GLU A 178 30.37 -13.68 38.47
CA GLU A 178 31.11 -14.80 39.07
C GLU A 178 31.19 -14.65 40.60
N GLU A 179 30.31 -15.44 41.21
CA GLU A 179 30.33 -16.14 42.48
C GLU A 179 31.37 -15.81 43.56
N LYS A 180 30.80 -15.47 44.72
CA LYS A 180 31.40 -15.51 46.05
C LYS A 180 31.60 -16.95 46.54
N SER A 181 32.84 -17.34 46.82
CA SER A 181 33.20 -18.43 47.76
C SER A 181 34.72 -18.31 48.02
N LEU A 182 35.33 -18.26 49.20
CA LEU A 182 35.02 -18.61 50.58
C LEU A 182 35.78 -17.66 51.51
N ARG A 183 35.14 -17.19 52.60
CA ARG A 183 35.83 -16.79 53.84
C ARG A 183 35.69 -17.92 54.85
N LYS A 184 36.80 -18.54 55.25
CA LYS A 184 36.94 -19.29 56.51
C LYS A 184 38.34 -19.03 57.08
N LYS A 185 38.42 -18.03 57.97
CA LYS A 185 38.90 -18.09 59.37
C LYS A 185 40.33 -18.64 59.59
N ARG A 186 41.23 -17.76 60.05
CA ARG A 186 42.45 -18.00 60.90
C ARG A 186 42.09 -18.82 62.17
N PRO A 187 43.03 -19.34 63.02
CA PRO A 187 44.47 -19.03 63.24
C PRO A 187 45.37 -20.31 63.24
N ILE A 188 46.71 -20.29 63.32
CA ILE A 188 47.67 -19.85 64.37
C ILE A 188 48.97 -19.43 63.69
#